data_AF-A0A932QWI4-F1
#
_entry.id   AF-A0A932QWI4-F1
#
_cell.length_a   1.000
_cell.length_b   1.000
_cell.length_c   1.000
_cell.angle_alpha   90.00
_cell.angle_beta   90.00
_cell.angle_gamma   90.00
#
_symmetry.space_group_name_H-M   'P 1'
#
loop_
_entity.id
_entity.type
_entity.pdbx_description
1 polymer ?
#
loop_
_entity_poly.entity_id
_entity_poly.type
_entity_poly.pdbx_seq_one_letter_code
_entity_poly.pdbx_strand_id
1 'polypeptide(L)'
;MVVWKKDEAILPANLLADRFQSLADTWRQECAYLSSVREMAIHTTYQQIVGMGKDALPFIFAELEREPDHWFWALRAITGDNPVLPEHQGDMATMAKDWLQWAKRRGVRW
;
A
#
# COMPACT_ATOMS: atom_id res chain seq x y z
N MET A 1 -5.47 16.77 -31.82
CA MET A 1 -6.02 16.41 -30.50
C MET A 1 -5.95 14.90 -30.39
N VAL A 2 -4.89 14.36 -29.77
CA VAL A 2 -4.73 12.90 -29.61
C VAL A 2 -5.57 12.50 -28.41
N VAL A 3 -6.68 11.84 -28.66
CA VAL A 3 -7.51 11.23 -27.62
C VAL A 3 -6.83 9.90 -27.28
N TRP A 4 -6.06 9.88 -26.19
CA TRP A 4 -5.58 8.64 -25.61
C TRP A 4 -6.79 7.92 -24.99
N LYS A 5 -7.48 7.07 -25.76
CA LYS A 5 -8.26 6.00 -25.15
C LYS A 5 -7.25 5.02 -24.57
N LYS A 6 -7.00 5.10 -23.26
CA LYS A 6 -6.41 4.00 -22.53
C LYS A 6 -7.40 2.85 -22.65
N ASP A 7 -7.12 1.91 -23.52
CA ASP A 7 -7.60 0.56 -23.30
C ASP A 7 -7.02 0.16 -21.94
N GLU A 8 -7.83 0.23 -20.89
CA GLU A 8 -7.49 -0.31 -19.58
C GLU A 8 -7.37 -1.82 -19.74
N ALA A 9 -6.21 -2.27 -20.20
CA ALA A 9 -5.83 -3.66 -20.09
C ALA A 9 -5.82 -3.98 -18.60
N ILE A 10 -6.89 -4.64 -18.14
CA ILE A 10 -6.97 -5.18 -16.78
C ILE A 10 -5.84 -6.18 -16.68
N LEU A 11 -4.78 -5.82 -15.95
CA LEU A 11 -3.70 -6.74 -15.70
C LEU A 11 -4.28 -7.93 -14.90
N PRO A 12 -3.96 -9.17 -15.29
CA PRO A 12 -4.36 -10.33 -14.50
C PRO A 12 -3.73 -10.25 -13.11
N ALA A 13 -4.42 -10.81 -12.11
CA ALA A 13 -4.05 -10.68 -10.71
C ALA A 13 -2.60 -11.12 -10.39
N ASN A 14 -2.08 -12.12 -11.12
CA ASN A 14 -0.70 -12.56 -10.98
C ASN A 14 0.31 -11.48 -11.41
N LEU A 15 0.08 -10.78 -12.52
CA LEU A 15 0.97 -9.70 -12.96
C LEU A 15 0.91 -8.48 -12.02
N LEU A 16 -0.24 -8.23 -11.41
CA LEU A 16 -0.37 -7.20 -10.37
C LEU A 16 0.40 -7.60 -9.10
N ALA A 17 0.30 -8.86 -8.69
CA ALA A 17 1.03 -9.39 -7.55
C ALA A 17 2.55 -9.33 -7.78
N ASP A 18 3.02 -9.80 -8.94
CA ASP A 18 4.44 -9.80 -9.30
C ASP A 18 5.00 -8.37 -9.32
N ARG A 19 4.24 -7.43 -9.89
CA ARG A 19 4.61 -6.02 -9.90
C ARG A 19 4.68 -5.44 -8.49
N PHE A 20 3.66 -5.68 -7.67
CA PHE A 20 3.66 -5.21 -6.29
C PHE A 20 4.85 -5.77 -5.52
N GLN A 21 5.08 -7.08 -5.61
CA GLN A 21 6.15 -7.76 -4.90
C GLN A 21 7.52 -7.21 -5.31
N SER A 22 7.77 -7.05 -6.62
CA SER A 22 9.00 -6.45 -7.12
C SER A 22 9.23 -5.05 -6.56
N LEU A 23 8.20 -4.21 -6.54
CA LEU A 23 8.31 -2.85 -5.99
C LEU A 23 8.52 -2.86 -4.47
N ALA A 24 7.80 -3.72 -3.74
CA ALA A 24 7.93 -3.83 -2.30
C ALA A 24 9.34 -4.30 -1.90
N ASP A 25 9.90 -5.27 -2.61
CA ASP A 25 11.24 -5.79 -2.34
C ASP A 25 12.31 -4.74 -2.64
N THR A 26 12.21 -4.06 -3.78
CA THR A 26 13.10 -2.94 -4.10
C THR A 26 13.01 -1.82 -3.07
N TRP A 27 11.78 -1.43 -2.66
CA TRP A 27 11.59 -0.40 -1.64
C TRP A 27 12.23 -0.78 -0.30
N ARG A 28 12.02 -2.02 0.19
CA ARG A 28 12.64 -2.48 1.44
C ARG A 28 14.16 -2.47 1.36
N GLN A 29 14.75 -2.89 0.24
CA GLN A 29 16.20 -2.86 0.04
C GLN A 29 16.75 -1.41 0.03
N GLU A 30 16.11 -0.51 -0.72
CA GLU A 30 16.55 0.88 -0.87
C GLU A 30 16.30 1.74 0.37
N CYS A 31 15.32 1.35 1.21
CA CYS A 31 14.95 2.10 2.41
C CYS A 31 15.48 1.49 3.72
N ALA A 32 16.16 0.32 3.68
CA ALA A 32 16.61 -0.39 4.88
C ALA A 32 17.49 0.44 5.83
N TYR A 33 18.18 1.45 5.33
CA TYR A 33 19.05 2.34 6.12
C TYR A 33 18.39 3.66 6.53
N LEU A 34 17.16 3.92 6.08
CA LEU A 34 16.44 5.14 6.41
C LEU A 34 15.73 4.99 7.75
N SER A 35 15.85 6.01 8.61
CA SER A 35 15.13 6.09 9.89
C SER A 35 13.90 7.02 9.83
N SER A 36 13.71 7.70 8.70
CA SER A 36 12.64 8.67 8.49
C SER A 36 11.51 8.04 7.69
N VAL A 37 10.37 7.80 8.35
CA VAL A 37 9.14 7.34 7.68
C VAL A 37 8.75 8.26 6.53
N ARG A 38 9.01 9.58 6.67
CA ARG A 38 8.75 10.54 5.60
C ARG A 38 9.61 10.29 4.37
N GLU A 39 10.90 10.01 4.54
CA GLU A 39 11.82 9.70 3.43
C GLU A 39 11.45 8.38 2.76
N MET A 40 11.13 7.36 3.55
CA MET A 40 10.66 6.07 3.04
C MET A 40 9.40 6.22 2.18
N ALA A 41 8.49 7.11 2.60
CA ALA A 41 7.20 7.26 1.95
C ALA A 41 7.26 8.12 0.67
N ILE A 42 8.20 9.08 0.56
CA ILE A 42 8.44 9.84 -0.68
C ILE A 42 9.37 9.11 -1.67
N HIS A 43 9.91 7.95 -1.30
CA HIS A 43 10.77 7.16 -2.17
C HIS A 43 10.08 6.80 -3.49
N THR A 44 10.79 6.89 -4.62
CA THR A 44 10.23 6.67 -5.96
C THR A 44 9.49 5.33 -6.08
N THR A 45 10.12 4.26 -5.60
CA THR A 45 9.55 2.90 -5.60
C THR A 45 8.26 2.80 -4.77
N TYR A 46 8.20 3.48 -3.61
CA TYR A 46 6.99 3.56 -2.81
C TYR A 46 5.88 4.33 -3.53
N GLN A 47 6.23 5.45 -4.18
CA GLN A 47 5.28 6.22 -4.98
C GLN A 47 4.74 5.43 -6.19
N GLN A 48 5.52 4.50 -6.73
CA GLN A 48 5.02 3.57 -7.76
C GLN A 48 3.99 2.59 -7.21
N ILE A 49 4.14 2.10 -5.96
CA ILE A 49 3.11 1.31 -5.27
C ILE A 49 1.85 2.15 -5.07
N VAL A 50 1.98 3.40 -4.61
CA VAL A 50 0.83 4.33 -4.52
C VAL A 50 0.17 4.53 -5.88
N GLY A 51 0.97 4.66 -6.94
CA GLY A 51 0.50 4.81 -8.33
C GLY A 51 -0.20 3.57 -8.91
N MET A 52 -0.05 2.39 -8.30
CA MET A 52 -0.89 1.23 -8.62
C MET A 52 -2.34 1.42 -8.14
N GLY A 53 -2.57 2.33 -7.18
CA GLY A 53 -3.91 2.66 -6.72
C GLY A 53 -4.62 1.46 -6.08
N LYS A 54 -5.89 1.27 -6.42
CA LYS A 54 -6.74 0.22 -5.83
C LYS A 54 -6.22 -1.19 -6.08
N ASP A 55 -5.50 -1.41 -7.17
CA ASP A 55 -4.93 -2.70 -7.53
C ASP A 55 -3.86 -3.16 -6.52
N ALA A 56 -3.22 -2.24 -5.80
CA ALA A 56 -2.26 -2.60 -4.76
C ALA A 56 -2.90 -2.99 -3.42
N LEU A 57 -4.18 -2.64 -3.18
CA LEU A 57 -4.79 -2.79 -1.85
C LEU A 57 -4.77 -4.23 -1.32
N PRO A 58 -5.15 -5.27 -2.11
CA PRO A 58 -5.07 -6.64 -1.62
C PRO A 58 -3.67 -7.00 -1.12
N PHE A 59 -2.64 -6.65 -1.90
CA PHE A 59 -1.27 -7.02 -1.57
C PHE A 59 -0.73 -6.23 -0.36
N ILE A 60 -1.10 -4.95 -0.22
CA ILE A 60 -0.74 -4.16 0.96
C ILE A 60 -1.38 -4.74 2.22
N PHE A 61 -2.65 -5.16 2.18
CA PHE A 61 -3.30 -5.76 3.33
C PHE A 61 -2.74 -7.14 3.70
N ALA A 62 -2.40 -7.95 2.70
CA ALA A 62 -1.71 -9.22 2.93
C ALA A 62 -0.35 -9.03 3.62
N GLU A 63 0.43 -8.05 3.17
CA GLU A 63 1.70 -7.70 3.83
C GLU A 63 1.49 -7.19 5.25
N LEU A 64 0.50 -6.31 5.45
CA LEU A 64 0.17 -5.75 6.76
C LEU A 64 -0.31 -6.81 7.77
N GLU A 65 -0.99 -7.86 7.31
CA GLU A 65 -1.39 -9.01 8.14
C GLU A 65 -0.21 -9.92 8.47
N ARG A 66 0.72 -10.10 7.52
CA ARG A 66 1.91 -10.93 7.69
C ARG A 66 2.92 -10.29 8.65
N GLU A 67 3.28 -9.04 8.39
CA GLU A 67 4.30 -8.29 9.12
C GLU A 67 4.08 -6.78 8.94
N PRO A 68 3.54 -6.08 9.95
CA PRO A 68 3.27 -4.64 9.84
C PRO A 68 4.51 -3.82 9.52
N ASP A 69 4.50 -3.18 8.35
CA ASP A 69 5.53 -2.25 7.88
C ASP A 69 4.90 -0.87 7.59
N HIS A 70 5.66 0.08 7.05
CA HIS A 70 5.27 1.47 6.81
C HIS A 70 4.27 1.66 5.64
N TRP A 71 3.23 0.82 5.57
CA TRP A 71 2.20 0.82 4.53
C TRP A 71 1.09 1.85 4.74
N PHE A 72 0.95 2.41 5.94
CA PHE A 72 -0.16 3.31 6.28
C PHE A 72 -0.24 4.56 5.40
N TRP A 73 0.89 5.05 4.89
CA TRP A 73 0.89 6.21 3.99
C TRP A 73 0.30 5.85 2.62
N ALA A 74 0.66 4.71 2.06
CA ALA A 74 0.08 4.19 0.82
C ALA A 74 -1.42 3.94 0.99
N LEU A 75 -1.83 3.30 2.08
CA LEU A 75 -3.25 3.05 2.38
C LEU A 75 -4.05 4.36 2.43
N ARG A 76 -3.57 5.38 3.13
CA ARG A 76 -4.22 6.70 3.18
C ARG A 76 -4.26 7.37 1.81
N ALA A 77 -3.16 7.33 1.05
CA ALA A 77 -3.07 7.96 -0.26
C ALA A 77 -4.01 7.32 -1.29
N ILE A 78 -4.13 5.99 -1.26
CA ILE A 78 -4.96 5.22 -2.20
C ILE A 78 -6.44 5.30 -1.83
N THR A 79 -6.77 5.17 -0.55
CA THR A 79 -8.17 5.05 -0.08
C THR A 79 -8.82 6.38 0.23
N GLY A 80 -8.02 7.40 0.60
CA GLY A 80 -8.51 8.67 1.15
C GLY A 80 -9.00 8.58 2.60
N ASP A 81 -9.00 7.38 3.20
CA ASP A 81 -9.50 7.13 4.56
C ASP A 81 -8.34 7.09 5.57
N ASN A 82 -8.67 7.29 6.85
CA ASN A 82 -7.78 6.98 7.97
C ASN A 82 -8.58 6.37 9.13
N PRO A 83 -8.66 5.04 9.25
CA PRO A 83 -9.42 4.36 10.29
C PRO A 83 -8.70 4.29 11.64
N VAL A 84 -7.43 4.71 11.71
CA VAL A 84 -6.60 4.63 12.91
C VAL A 84 -7.15 5.55 13.98
N LEU A 85 -7.49 4.99 15.14
CA LEU A 85 -7.95 5.78 16.29
C LEU A 85 -6.80 6.62 16.86
N PRO A 86 -7.07 7.83 17.40
CA PRO A 86 -6.04 8.67 18.02
C PRO A 86 -5.17 7.94 19.06
N GLU A 87 -5.77 7.09 19.87
CA GLU A 87 -5.12 6.27 20.92
C GLU A 87 -4.21 5.15 20.37
N HIS A 88 -4.39 4.75 19.11
CA HIS A 88 -3.58 3.71 18.47
C HIS A 88 -2.38 4.30 17.72
N GLN A 89 -2.29 5.62 17.57
CA GLN A 89 -1.22 6.26 16.82
C GLN A 89 0.16 5.99 17.44
N GLY A 90 1.08 5.50 16.63
CA GLY A 90 2.44 5.15 17.05
C GLY A 90 2.63 3.68 17.42
N ASP A 91 1.55 2.92 17.63
CA ASP A 91 1.61 1.47 17.80
C ASP A 91 1.27 0.79 16.47
N MET A 92 2.31 0.34 15.76
CA MET A 92 2.19 -0.31 14.44
C MET A 92 1.22 -1.49 14.44
N ALA A 93 1.18 -2.29 15.52
CA ALA A 93 0.36 -3.48 15.59
C ALA A 93 -1.13 -3.14 15.74
N THR A 94 -1.47 -2.15 16.56
CA THR A 94 -2.86 -1.67 16.69
C THR A 94 -3.32 -0.92 15.45
N MET A 95 -2.46 -0.07 14.86
CA MET A 95 -2.73 0.61 13.59
C MET A 95 -3.00 -0.39 12.45
N ALA A 96 -2.21 -1.48 12.37
CA ALA A 96 -2.44 -2.56 11.42
C ALA A 96 -3.81 -3.20 11.61
N LYS A 97 -4.21 -3.49 12.86
CA LYS A 97 -5.53 -4.04 13.17
C LYS A 97 -6.67 -3.12 12.72
N ASP A 98 -6.55 -1.81 12.93
CA ASP A 98 -7.58 -0.84 12.50
C ASP A 98 -7.77 -0.86 10.98
N TRP A 99 -6.66 -0.91 10.23
CA TRP A 99 -6.68 -1.01 8.77
C TRP A 99 -7.23 -2.33 8.26
N LEU A 100 -6.84 -3.45 8.85
CA LEU A 100 -7.38 -4.77 8.50
C LEU A 100 -8.89 -4.83 8.79
N GLN A 101 -9.36 -4.28 9.92
CA GLN A 101 -10.79 -4.19 10.21
C GLN A 101 -11.54 -3.28 9.23
N TRP A 102 -10.95 -2.16 8.85
CA TRP A 102 -11.49 -1.29 7.80
C TRP A 102 -11.63 -2.06 6.48
N ALA A 103 -10.62 -2.83 6.08
CA ALA A 103 -10.63 -3.60 4.84
C ALA A 103 -11.72 -4.69 4.85
N LYS A 104 -11.90 -5.41 5.98
CA LYS A 104 -13.01 -6.38 6.17
C LYS A 104 -14.37 -5.71 6.03
N ARG A 105 -14.57 -4.55 6.67
CA ARG A 105 -15.84 -3.79 6.60
C ARG A 105 -16.16 -3.29 5.20
N ARG A 106 -15.14 -2.98 4.40
CA ARG A 106 -15.28 -2.54 3.00
C ARG A 106 -15.41 -3.71 2.01
N GLY A 107 -15.30 -4.96 2.47
CA GLY A 107 -15.37 -6.14 1.61
C GLY A 107 -14.15 -6.30 0.70
N VAL A 108 -13.02 -5.67 1.03
CA VAL A 108 -11.75 -5.91 0.34
C VAL A 108 -11.33 -7.35 0.65
N ARG A 109 -10.93 -8.10 -0.37
CA ARG A 109 -10.36 -9.44 -0.22
C ARG A 109 -8.86 -9.35 -0.48
N TRP A 110 -8.07 -9.95 0.41
CA TRP A 110 -6.62 -10.07 0.33
C TRP A 110 -6.19 -11.46 0.77
#